data_AF-A0A081BN61-F1
#
_entry.id   AF-A0A081BN61-F1
#
_cell.length_a   1.000
_cell.length_b   1.000
_cell.length_c   1.000
_cell.angle_alpha   90.00
_cell.angle_beta   90.00
_cell.angle_gamma   90.00
#
_symmetry.space_group_name_H-M   'P 1'
#
loop_
_entity.id
_entity.type
_entity.pdbx_description
1 polymer ?
#
loop_
_entity_poly.entity_id
_entity_poly.type
_entity_poly.pdbx_seq_one_letter_code
_entity_poly.pdbx_strand_id
1 'polypeptide(L)'
;MRIEVGAGYGNSLDAVIEGIIQEFFLPEFKREKYSRGIYHGTREVISRLTGKRPEDQRSFLLKIQETASMWYGAFLDLPPEARVGGGVVGGLLSLFSMIFGGRHYLRYRKRYCPNCHAEMSRLDEIADDRYLNDGERKEESINSVDYDVWHCPACGTQTIDAYNNWFSSYKKCPQCQRRTMMVNRTTIESPTYTSTGTGREIRNCKHCAYHHESTYTIPRLEKSNNSNSSSSNSSGSSFGGGRSSGGGASGSW
;
A
#
# COMPACT_ATOMS: atom_id res chain seq x y z
N MET A 1 1.59 14.15 -22.43
CA MET A 1 1.71 14.11 -20.95
C MET A 1 1.16 15.41 -20.38
N ARG A 2 0.63 15.40 -19.14
CA ARG A 2 -0.06 16.54 -18.53
C ARG A 2 0.40 16.72 -17.09
N ILE A 3 0.57 17.95 -16.63
CA ILE A 3 0.92 18.28 -15.24
C ILE A 3 -0.09 19.32 -14.76
N GLU A 4 -0.74 19.02 -13.64
CA GLU A 4 -1.92 19.72 -13.17
C GLU A 4 -1.63 20.39 -11.84
N VAL A 5 -1.94 21.67 -11.76
CA VAL A 5 -1.72 22.48 -10.56
C VAL A 5 -3.06 22.78 -9.89
N GLY A 6 -3.10 22.68 -8.56
CA GLY A 6 -4.32 22.95 -7.81
C GLY A 6 -4.78 24.41 -7.97
N ALA A 7 -6.09 24.65 -7.86
CA ALA A 7 -6.72 25.96 -8.06
C ALA A 7 -6.10 27.12 -7.23
N GLY A 8 -5.40 26.81 -6.14
CA GLY A 8 -4.68 27.79 -5.32
C GLY A 8 -3.44 28.41 -5.98
N TYR A 9 -2.96 27.89 -7.12
CA TYR A 9 -1.78 28.39 -7.81
C TYR A 9 -2.09 29.22 -9.07
N GLY A 10 -3.34 29.20 -9.56
CA GLY A 10 -3.78 29.94 -10.75
C GLY A 10 -3.08 29.54 -12.06
N ASN A 11 -3.41 30.24 -13.15
CA ASN A 11 -2.89 29.96 -14.51
C ASN A 11 -1.49 30.57 -14.77
N SER A 12 -0.90 31.24 -13.78
CA SER A 12 0.40 31.91 -13.94
C SER A 12 1.57 30.93 -14.06
N LEU A 13 1.36 29.67 -13.63
CA LEU A 13 2.36 28.61 -13.67
C LEU A 13 2.28 27.76 -14.93
N ASP A 14 1.24 27.92 -15.76
CA ASP A 14 1.00 27.09 -16.93
C ASP A 14 2.17 27.18 -17.92
N ALA A 15 2.63 28.40 -18.22
CA ALA A 15 3.78 28.64 -19.10
C ALA A 15 5.10 28.10 -18.51
N VAL A 16 5.25 28.15 -17.18
CA VAL A 16 6.44 27.63 -16.49
C VAL A 16 6.47 26.11 -16.56
N ILE A 17 5.33 25.47 -16.32
CA ILE A 17 5.16 24.01 -16.35
C ILE A 17 5.29 23.48 -17.78
N GLU A 18 4.72 24.19 -18.76
CA GLU A 18 4.89 23.87 -20.18
C GLU A 18 6.37 23.88 -20.59
N GLY A 19 7.13 24.89 -20.15
CA GLY A 19 8.58 24.93 -20.36
C GLY A 19 9.30 23.72 -19.77
N ILE A 20 8.94 23.28 -18.56
CA ILE A 20 9.55 22.10 -17.93
C ILE A 20 9.21 20.82 -18.71
N ILE A 21 7.97 20.68 -19.18
CA ILE A 21 7.54 19.53 -19.99
C ILE A 21 8.39 19.43 -21.26
N GLN A 22 8.54 20.54 -21.99
CA GLN A 22 9.29 20.59 -23.25
C GLN A 22 10.79 20.35 -23.06
N GLU A 23 11.37 20.84 -21.97
CA GLU A 23 12.81 20.81 -21.74
C GLU A 23 13.31 19.55 -21.03
N PHE A 24 12.56 19.03 -20.05
CA PHE A 24 13.04 17.96 -19.15
C PHE A 24 12.31 16.62 -19.32
N PHE A 25 11.05 16.62 -19.76
CA PHE A 25 10.29 15.37 -19.89
C PHE A 25 10.28 14.84 -21.33
N LEU A 26 9.84 15.63 -22.31
CA LEU A 26 9.65 15.17 -23.69
C LEU A 26 10.93 14.67 -24.37
N PRO A 27 12.11 15.28 -24.18
CA PRO A 27 13.34 14.79 -24.81
C PRO A 27 13.74 13.38 -24.35
N GLU A 28 13.52 13.07 -23.06
CA GLU A 28 13.81 11.75 -22.50
C GLU A 28 12.74 10.72 -22.87
N PHE A 29 11.46 11.15 -22.95
CA PHE A 29 10.36 10.28 -23.36
C PHE A 29 10.47 9.87 -24.83
N LYS A 30 10.89 10.79 -25.71
CA LYS A 30 11.22 10.49 -27.12
C LYS A 30 12.36 9.48 -27.28
N ARG A 31 13.18 9.30 -26.23
CA ARG A 31 14.29 8.33 -26.17
C ARG A 31 13.92 7.08 -25.37
N GLU A 32 12.64 6.89 -25.06
CA GLU A 32 12.11 5.80 -24.24
C GLU A 32 12.69 5.71 -22.82
N LYS A 33 13.31 6.80 -22.34
CA LYS A 33 13.92 6.90 -21.00
C LYS A 33 12.95 7.52 -19.99
N TYR A 34 11.77 6.91 -19.86
CA TYR A 34 10.66 7.44 -19.06
C TYR A 34 11.04 7.70 -17.59
N SER A 35 11.69 6.75 -16.92
CA SER A 35 12.10 6.90 -15.51
C SER A 35 13.03 8.08 -15.29
N ARG A 36 13.93 8.33 -16.25
CA ARG A 36 14.89 9.44 -16.19
C ARG A 36 14.21 10.78 -16.45
N GLY A 37 13.32 10.85 -17.44
CA GLY A 37 12.50 12.03 -17.72
C GLY A 37 11.60 12.41 -16.53
N ILE A 38 10.96 11.43 -15.90
CA ILE A 38 10.13 11.65 -14.71
C ILE A 38 10.98 12.18 -13.54
N TYR A 39 12.15 11.58 -13.29
CA TYR A 39 13.04 12.00 -12.22
C TYR A 39 13.53 13.45 -12.38
N HIS A 40 14.07 13.79 -13.55
CA HIS A 40 14.60 15.14 -13.79
C HIS A 40 13.49 16.18 -13.88
N GLY A 41 12.40 15.86 -14.58
CA GLY A 41 11.27 16.77 -14.73
C GLY A 41 10.58 17.10 -13.40
N THR A 42 10.36 16.10 -12.53
CA THR A 42 9.74 16.33 -11.21
C THR A 42 10.63 17.18 -10.31
N ARG A 43 11.96 16.98 -10.34
CA ARG A 43 12.89 17.79 -9.55
C ARG A 43 12.87 19.26 -9.98
N GLU A 44 12.74 19.51 -11.28
CA GLU A 44 12.68 20.86 -11.80
C GLU A 44 11.37 21.55 -11.45
N VAL A 45 10.23 20.83 -11.49
CA VAL A 45 8.94 21.33 -10.99
C VAL A 45 9.08 21.77 -9.53
N ILE A 46 9.61 20.92 -8.66
CA ILE A 46 9.80 21.26 -7.23
C ILE A 46 10.74 22.46 -7.08
N SER A 47 11.83 22.51 -7.84
CA SER A 47 12.80 23.60 -7.79
C SER A 47 12.18 24.94 -8.15
N ARG A 48 11.38 25.01 -9.22
CA ARG A 48 10.77 26.26 -9.68
C ARG A 48 9.59 26.70 -8.81
N LEU A 49 8.85 25.75 -8.23
CA LEU A 49 7.74 26.06 -7.32
C LEU A 49 8.19 26.51 -5.93
N THR A 50 9.24 25.88 -5.40
CA THR A 50 9.66 26.10 -3.99
C THR A 50 10.89 26.99 -3.86
N GLY A 51 11.55 27.33 -4.98
CA GLY A 51 12.84 28.03 -5.00
C GLY A 51 14.00 27.21 -4.43
N LYS A 52 13.75 25.96 -4.01
CA LYS A 52 14.74 25.05 -3.43
C LYS A 52 14.90 23.84 -4.33
N ARG A 53 16.14 23.57 -4.76
CA ARG A 53 16.42 22.33 -5.47
C ARG A 53 16.20 21.14 -4.52
N PRO A 54 15.36 20.16 -4.88
CA PRO A 54 15.21 18.96 -4.07
C PRO A 54 16.56 18.22 -4.02
N GLU A 55 16.94 17.87 -2.79
CA GLU A 55 18.16 17.17 -2.43
C GLU A 55 18.32 15.87 -3.25
N ASP A 56 19.57 15.57 -3.60
CA ASP A 56 19.98 14.37 -4.34
C ASP A 56 19.65 13.11 -3.51
N GLN A 57 19.18 12.03 -4.15
CA GLN A 57 19.02 10.72 -3.47
C GLN A 57 20.32 10.29 -2.78
N ARG A 58 21.49 10.61 -3.32
CA ARG A 58 22.79 10.34 -2.72
C ARG A 58 22.98 11.13 -1.42
N SER A 59 22.57 12.40 -1.36
CA SER A 59 22.66 13.19 -0.11
C SER A 59 21.65 12.71 0.93
N PHE A 60 20.47 12.23 0.50
CA PHE A 60 19.52 11.57 1.39
C PHE A 60 20.04 10.24 1.96
N LEU A 61 20.64 9.38 1.13
CA LEU A 61 21.25 8.12 1.58
C LEU A 61 22.44 8.36 2.52
N LEU A 62 23.27 9.37 2.26
CA LEU A 62 24.35 9.77 3.17
C LEU A 62 23.81 10.29 4.50
N LYS A 63 22.73 11.08 4.49
CA LYS A 63 22.03 11.51 5.72
C LYS A 63 21.42 10.33 6.49
N ILE A 64 20.88 9.32 5.80
CA ILE A 64 20.43 8.08 6.45
C ILE A 64 21.61 7.38 7.13
N GLN A 65 22.76 7.27 6.47
CA GLN A 65 23.94 6.63 7.04
C GLN A 65 24.49 7.39 8.26
N GLU A 66 24.59 8.72 8.18
CA GLU A 66 25.02 9.56 9.31
C GLU A 66 24.02 9.47 10.47
N THR A 67 22.72 9.62 10.21
CA THR A 67 21.69 9.48 11.25
C THR A 67 21.69 8.08 11.86
N ALA A 68 21.79 7.01 11.05
CA ALA A 68 21.87 5.65 11.54
C ALA A 68 23.09 5.45 12.46
N SER A 69 24.26 5.98 12.10
CA SER A 69 25.46 5.92 12.96
C SER A 69 25.29 6.72 14.26
N MET A 70 24.61 7.87 14.20
CA MET A 70 24.30 8.70 15.37
C MET A 70 23.30 8.01 16.32
N TRP A 71 22.25 7.38 15.78
CA TRP A 71 21.28 6.59 16.57
C TRP A 71 21.91 5.32 17.14
N TYR A 72 22.84 4.68 16.42
CA TYR A 72 23.57 3.50 16.89
C TYR A 72 24.56 3.85 18.01
N GLY A 73 25.28 4.98 17.88
CA GLY A 73 26.14 5.54 18.94
C GLY A 73 25.33 5.91 20.19
N ALA A 74 24.24 6.65 20.02
CA ALA A 74 23.35 7.01 21.13
C ALA A 74 22.70 5.80 21.82
N PHE A 75 22.41 4.72 21.08
CA PHE A 75 21.92 3.46 21.64
C PHE A 75 22.99 2.73 22.48
N LEU A 76 24.26 2.80 22.08
CA LEU A 76 25.37 2.24 22.86
C LEU A 76 25.68 3.06 24.12
N ASP A 77 25.40 4.36 24.14
CA ASP A 77 25.61 5.24 25.31
C ASP A 77 24.45 5.21 26.33
N LEU A 78 23.37 4.47 26.06
CA LEU A 78 22.28 4.28 27.04
C LEU A 78 22.73 3.41 28.23
N PRO A 79 22.30 3.74 29.47
CA PRO A 79 22.61 2.95 30.64
C PRO A 79 22.08 1.51 30.52
N PRO A 80 22.70 0.51 31.17
CA PRO A 80 22.37 -0.91 31.02
C PRO A 80 20.88 -1.23 31.19
N GLU A 81 20.20 -0.55 32.13
CA GLU A 81 18.76 -0.67 32.37
C GLU A 81 17.86 -0.15 31.22
N ALA A 82 18.34 0.77 30.38
CA ALA A 82 17.58 1.35 29.26
C ALA A 82 17.84 0.63 27.91
N ARG A 83 18.88 -0.21 27.83
CA ARG A 83 19.24 -0.96 26.60
C ARG A 83 18.24 -2.04 26.21
N VAL A 84 17.42 -2.52 27.16
CA VAL A 84 16.36 -3.51 26.89
C VAL A 84 15.33 -2.96 25.90
N GLY A 85 14.99 -1.67 25.96
CA GLY A 85 14.01 -1.04 25.07
C GLY A 85 14.50 -0.88 23.63
N GLY A 86 15.75 -0.45 23.43
CA GLY A 86 16.29 -0.25 22.08
C GLY A 86 16.67 -1.56 21.37
N GLY A 87 17.05 -2.62 22.10
CA GLY A 87 17.24 -3.95 21.55
C GLY A 87 15.94 -4.55 20.97
N VAL A 88 14.81 -4.28 21.62
CA VAL A 88 13.48 -4.68 21.13
C VAL A 88 13.13 -3.94 19.83
N VAL A 89 13.34 -2.63 19.76
CA VAL A 89 13.04 -1.85 18.54
C VAL A 89 13.94 -2.30 17.37
N GLY A 90 15.24 -2.46 17.60
CA GLY A 90 16.17 -2.97 16.58
C GLY A 90 15.83 -4.39 16.12
N GLY A 91 15.44 -5.27 17.04
CA GLY A 91 14.95 -6.61 16.74
C GLY A 91 13.68 -6.61 15.89
N LEU A 92 12.70 -5.77 16.25
CA LEU A 92 11.44 -5.64 15.49
C LEU A 92 11.66 -5.10 14.07
N LEU A 93 12.53 -4.11 13.89
CA LEU A 93 12.86 -3.57 12.56
C LEU A 93 13.60 -4.58 11.68
N SER A 94 14.48 -5.40 12.27
CA SER A 94 15.19 -6.47 11.57
C SER A 94 14.24 -7.57 11.12
N LEU A 95 13.31 -7.98 12.00
CA LEU A 95 12.26 -8.94 11.68
C LEU A 95 11.32 -8.40 10.59
N PHE A 96 10.92 -7.13 10.68
CA PHE A 96 10.12 -6.48 9.66
C PHE A 96 10.84 -6.50 8.30
N SER A 97 12.13 -6.12 8.27
CA SER A 97 12.93 -6.13 7.04
C SER A 97 13.09 -7.54 6.46
N MET A 98 13.28 -8.56 7.30
CA MET A 98 13.38 -9.95 6.87
C MET A 98 12.05 -10.47 6.30
N ILE A 99 10.91 -10.17 6.95
CA ILE A 99 9.59 -10.61 6.51
C ILE A 99 9.20 -9.92 5.20
N PHE A 100 9.28 -8.58 5.15
CA PHE A 100 8.86 -7.82 3.98
C PHE A 100 9.86 -7.96 2.83
N GLY A 101 11.16 -7.87 3.11
CA GLY A 101 12.23 -8.10 2.14
C GLY A 101 12.24 -9.54 1.61
N GLY A 102 12.04 -10.53 2.48
CA GLY A 102 11.91 -11.93 2.10
C GLY A 102 10.70 -12.20 1.23
N ARG A 103 9.52 -11.66 1.57
CA ARG A 103 8.31 -11.75 0.74
C ARG A 103 8.51 -11.09 -0.62
N HIS A 104 9.11 -9.91 -0.65
CA HIS A 104 9.44 -9.22 -1.89
C HIS A 104 10.39 -10.08 -2.74
N TYR A 105 11.48 -10.56 -2.16
CA TYR A 105 12.42 -11.45 -2.85
C TYR A 105 11.74 -12.70 -3.40
N LEU A 106 10.89 -13.38 -2.61
CA LEU A 106 10.18 -14.57 -3.05
C LEU A 106 9.19 -14.30 -4.19
N ARG A 107 8.58 -13.10 -4.24
CA ARG A 107 7.67 -12.70 -5.32
C ARG A 107 8.42 -12.48 -6.64
N TYR A 108 9.52 -11.73 -6.60
CA TYR A 108 10.27 -11.30 -7.80
C TYR A 108 11.45 -12.21 -8.20
N ARG A 109 11.69 -13.31 -7.47
CA ARG A 109 12.73 -14.27 -7.86
C ARG A 109 12.45 -14.84 -9.25
N LYS A 110 13.52 -15.21 -9.96
CA LYS A 110 13.42 -15.94 -11.23
C LYS A 110 12.60 -17.22 -11.07
N ARG A 111 11.78 -17.50 -12.07
CA ARG A 111 10.91 -18.69 -12.09
C ARG A 111 11.11 -19.46 -13.39
N TYR A 112 10.93 -20.76 -13.29
CA TYR A 112 11.06 -21.68 -14.41
C TYR A 112 9.73 -22.39 -14.66
N CYS A 113 9.44 -22.63 -15.93
CA CYS A 113 8.20 -23.26 -16.36
C CYS A 113 8.13 -24.72 -15.88
N PRO A 114 7.00 -25.18 -15.32
CA PRO A 114 6.84 -26.56 -14.89
C PRO A 114 6.85 -27.57 -16.06
N ASN A 115 6.55 -27.14 -17.28
CA ASN A 115 6.47 -28.01 -18.46
C ASN A 115 7.80 -28.10 -19.21
N CYS A 116 8.44 -26.96 -19.51
CA CYS A 116 9.62 -26.92 -20.37
C CYS A 116 10.88 -26.36 -19.69
N HIS A 117 10.81 -26.00 -18.40
CA HIS A 117 11.92 -25.49 -17.60
C HIS A 117 12.57 -24.19 -18.10
N ALA A 118 12.00 -23.54 -19.13
CA ALA A 118 12.45 -22.23 -19.59
C ALA A 118 12.12 -21.14 -18.55
N GLU A 119 12.95 -20.09 -18.53
CA GLU A 119 12.72 -18.93 -17.67
C GLU A 119 11.39 -18.26 -18.04
N MET A 120 10.57 -17.99 -17.02
CA MET A 120 9.28 -17.33 -17.18
C MET A 120 9.42 -15.84 -16.92
N SER A 121 8.66 -15.03 -17.67
CA SER A 121 8.53 -13.60 -17.42
C SER A 121 7.19 -13.29 -16.78
N ARG A 122 7.19 -12.46 -15.74
CA ARG A 122 5.97 -11.91 -15.17
C ARG A 122 5.38 -10.88 -16.13
N LEU A 123 4.10 -10.98 -16.42
CA LEU A 123 3.37 -10.00 -17.20
C LEU A 123 3.17 -8.71 -16.39
N ASP A 124 2.95 -7.59 -17.08
CA ASP A 124 2.48 -6.37 -16.43
C ASP A 124 0.97 -6.46 -16.14
N GLU A 125 0.51 -5.60 -15.22
CA GLU A 125 -0.88 -5.53 -14.69
C GLU A 125 -1.97 -5.27 -15.76
N ILE A 126 -1.60 -4.93 -16.99
CA ILE A 126 -2.55 -4.74 -18.11
C ILE A 126 -2.52 -5.97 -19.04
N ALA A 127 -1.36 -6.61 -19.17
CA ALA A 127 -1.21 -7.81 -19.99
C ALA A 127 -1.74 -9.06 -19.31
N ASP A 128 -1.66 -9.15 -17.98
CA ASP A 128 -2.17 -10.27 -17.19
C ASP A 128 -3.70 -10.34 -17.13
N ASP A 129 -4.41 -9.21 -17.20
CA ASP A 129 -5.86 -9.07 -17.26
C ASP A 129 -6.54 -10.02 -18.27
N ARG A 130 -5.82 -10.36 -19.35
CA ARG A 130 -6.28 -11.28 -20.41
C ARG A 130 -6.38 -12.74 -19.95
N TYR A 131 -5.64 -13.09 -18.91
CA TYR A 131 -5.56 -14.43 -18.33
C TYR A 131 -6.36 -14.55 -17.03
N LEU A 132 -6.78 -13.43 -16.46
CA LEU A 132 -7.61 -13.38 -15.26
C LEU A 132 -9.10 -13.44 -15.60
N ASN A 133 -9.84 -14.18 -14.78
CA ASN A 133 -11.29 -14.22 -14.89
C ASN A 133 -11.93 -12.98 -14.24
N ASP A 134 -13.24 -12.77 -14.47
CA ASP A 134 -13.94 -11.58 -13.99
C ASP A 134 -13.84 -11.36 -12.47
N GLY A 135 -13.86 -12.44 -11.70
CA GLY A 135 -13.70 -12.38 -10.25
C GLY A 135 -12.30 -11.96 -9.80
N GLU A 136 -11.26 -12.41 -10.51
CA GLU A 136 -9.85 -12.11 -10.20
C GLU A 136 -9.59 -10.64 -10.48
N ARG A 137 -9.96 -10.16 -11.67
CA ARG A 137 -9.89 -8.74 -12.02
C ARG A 137 -10.70 -7.89 -11.03
N LYS A 138 -11.85 -8.40 -10.56
CA LYS A 138 -12.63 -7.69 -9.54
C LYS A 138 -11.89 -7.62 -8.21
N GLU A 139 -11.23 -8.70 -7.79
CA GLU A 139 -10.42 -8.77 -6.58
C GLU A 139 -9.23 -7.79 -6.62
N GLU A 140 -8.60 -7.63 -7.79
CA GLU A 140 -7.52 -6.64 -8.04
C GLU A 140 -8.03 -5.21 -8.05
N SER A 141 -9.12 -4.94 -8.77
CA SER A 141 -9.68 -3.59 -8.88
C SER A 141 -10.06 -2.98 -7.51
N ILE A 142 -10.34 -3.81 -6.51
CA ILE A 142 -10.64 -3.38 -5.13
C ILE A 142 -9.47 -3.60 -4.16
N ASN A 143 -8.29 -3.99 -4.67
CA ASN A 143 -7.07 -4.26 -3.91
C ASN A 143 -7.26 -5.29 -2.78
N SER A 144 -8.06 -6.33 -3.03
CA SER A 144 -8.29 -7.42 -2.07
C SER A 144 -7.32 -8.58 -2.24
N VAL A 145 -6.95 -8.87 -3.48
CA VAL A 145 -5.94 -9.84 -3.91
C VAL A 145 -5.22 -9.22 -5.10
N ASP A 146 -3.93 -9.49 -5.19
CA ASP A 146 -3.03 -9.05 -6.25
C ASP A 146 -2.54 -10.32 -6.94
N TYR A 147 -2.78 -10.48 -8.25
CA TYR A 147 -2.38 -11.68 -8.98
C TYR A 147 -1.16 -11.39 -9.85
N ASP A 148 -0.14 -12.23 -9.74
CA ASP A 148 0.97 -12.22 -10.70
C ASP A 148 0.75 -13.33 -11.74
N VAL A 149 0.63 -12.97 -13.02
CA VAL A 149 0.63 -13.95 -14.11
C VAL A 149 2.04 -14.10 -14.68
N TRP A 150 2.56 -15.32 -14.62
CA TRP A 150 3.83 -15.69 -15.21
C TRP A 150 3.59 -16.39 -16.53
N HIS A 151 4.24 -15.91 -17.59
CA HIS A 151 4.15 -16.47 -18.93
C HIS A 151 5.48 -17.10 -19.34
N CYS A 152 5.41 -18.31 -19.92
CA CYS A 152 6.57 -18.95 -20.51
C CYS A 152 6.64 -18.67 -22.02
N PRO A 153 7.67 -17.95 -22.52
CA PRO A 153 7.78 -17.64 -23.95
C PRO A 153 8.09 -18.86 -24.83
N ALA A 154 8.59 -19.95 -24.25
CA ALA A 154 9.00 -21.14 -25.02
C ALA A 154 7.82 -22.07 -25.37
N CYS A 155 6.86 -22.25 -24.46
CA CYS A 155 5.73 -23.17 -24.63
C CYS A 155 4.36 -22.53 -24.44
N GLY A 156 4.29 -21.24 -24.10
CA GLY A 156 3.04 -20.50 -23.89
C GLY A 156 2.30 -20.84 -22.58
N THR A 157 2.84 -21.73 -21.74
CA THR A 157 2.22 -22.07 -20.44
C THR A 157 2.24 -20.87 -19.51
N GLN A 158 1.12 -20.65 -18.83
CA GLN A 158 0.93 -19.61 -17.83
C GLN A 158 0.69 -20.20 -16.43
N THR A 159 1.18 -19.50 -15.40
CA THR A 159 0.89 -19.80 -13.99
C THR A 159 0.45 -18.53 -13.27
N ILE A 160 -0.59 -18.63 -12.45
CA ILE A 160 -1.18 -17.50 -11.75
C ILE A 160 -0.90 -17.66 -10.26
N ASP A 161 -0.29 -16.65 -9.66
CA ASP A 161 -0.01 -16.60 -8.23
C ASP A 161 -0.90 -15.56 -7.55
N ALA A 162 -1.64 -15.94 -6.52
CA ALA A 162 -2.54 -15.05 -5.78
C ALA A 162 -1.89 -14.55 -4.47
N TYR A 163 -1.82 -13.23 -4.30
CA TYR A 163 -1.31 -12.58 -3.10
C TYR A 163 -2.42 -11.83 -2.37
N ASN A 164 -2.92 -12.42 -1.28
CA ASN A 164 -3.92 -11.76 -0.45
C ASN A 164 -3.33 -10.49 0.19
N ASN A 165 -4.03 -9.37 0.02
CA ASN A 165 -3.68 -8.14 0.73
C ASN A 165 -4.14 -8.25 2.19
N TRP A 166 -3.18 -8.40 3.11
CA TRP A 166 -3.46 -8.54 4.55
C TRP A 166 -4.28 -7.34 5.06
N PHE A 167 -3.96 -6.14 4.60
CA PHE A 167 -4.59 -4.90 5.07
C PHE A 167 -5.96 -4.64 4.43
N SER A 168 -6.41 -5.51 3.52
CA SER A 168 -7.72 -5.39 2.91
C SER A 168 -8.83 -5.72 3.93
N SER A 169 -9.84 -4.86 3.99
CA SER A 169 -11.04 -5.10 4.79
C SER A 169 -11.98 -6.14 4.16
N TYR A 170 -11.77 -6.47 2.87
CA TYR A 170 -12.59 -7.45 2.16
C TYR A 170 -12.33 -8.88 2.63
N LYS A 171 -13.41 -9.66 2.66
CA LYS A 171 -13.46 -11.04 3.14
C LYS A 171 -13.90 -11.96 2.01
N LYS A 172 -13.66 -13.26 2.19
CA LYS A 172 -14.11 -14.31 1.27
C LYS A 172 -15.64 -14.38 1.28
N CYS A 173 -16.25 -14.25 0.12
CA CYS A 173 -17.70 -14.39 -0.06
C CYS A 173 -18.08 -15.88 0.00
N PRO A 174 -19.12 -16.27 0.75
CA PRO A 174 -19.56 -17.67 0.80
C PRO A 174 -20.16 -18.15 -0.53
N GLN A 175 -20.79 -17.26 -1.31
CA GLN A 175 -21.46 -17.61 -2.56
C GLN A 175 -20.50 -17.78 -3.74
N CYS A 176 -19.64 -16.78 -4.02
CA CYS A 176 -18.73 -16.82 -5.17
C CYS A 176 -17.27 -17.15 -4.82
N GLN A 177 -16.96 -17.36 -3.53
CA GLN A 177 -15.62 -17.70 -3.02
C GLN A 177 -14.51 -16.66 -3.29
N ARG A 178 -14.85 -15.50 -3.86
CA ARG A 178 -13.94 -14.37 -4.08
C ARG A 178 -13.82 -13.49 -2.84
N ARG A 179 -12.67 -12.87 -2.63
CA ARG A 179 -12.35 -11.95 -1.54
C ARG A 179 -12.89 -10.54 -1.77
N THR A 180 -14.15 -10.45 -2.20
CA THR A 180 -14.83 -9.20 -2.58
C THR A 180 -15.96 -8.82 -1.64
N MET A 181 -16.10 -9.51 -0.50
CA MET A 181 -17.18 -9.24 0.46
C MET A 181 -16.77 -8.16 1.46
N MET A 182 -17.53 -7.08 1.51
CA MET A 182 -17.40 -6.01 2.51
C MET A 182 -18.35 -6.28 3.68
N VAL A 183 -17.89 -6.00 4.90
CA VAL A 183 -18.71 -6.07 6.12
C VAL A 183 -18.85 -4.67 6.68
N ASN A 184 -20.08 -4.18 6.81
CA ASN A 184 -20.39 -2.91 7.45
C ASN A 184 -21.13 -3.17 8.76
N ARG A 185 -20.71 -2.51 9.84
CA ARG A 185 -21.33 -2.64 11.17
C ARG A 185 -21.83 -1.28 11.63
N THR A 186 -23.08 -1.23 12.07
CA THR A 186 -23.75 -0.02 12.56
C THR A 186 -24.43 -0.31 13.87
N THR A 187 -24.26 0.54 14.87
CA THR A 187 -25.02 0.47 16.12
C THR A 187 -26.45 0.97 15.87
N ILE A 188 -27.45 0.15 16.19
CA ILE A 188 -28.87 0.54 16.16
C ILE A 188 -29.24 1.15 17.51
N GLU A 189 -28.93 0.44 18.59
CA GLU A 189 -29.20 0.84 19.96
C GLU A 189 -27.90 0.77 20.75
N SER A 190 -27.52 1.90 21.34
CA SER A 190 -26.27 2.00 22.12
C SER A 190 -26.39 1.22 23.43
N PRO A 191 -25.34 0.48 23.84
CA PRO A 191 -25.32 -0.20 25.13
C PRO A 191 -25.30 0.82 26.28
N THR A 192 -25.95 0.49 27.39
CA THR A 192 -25.86 1.24 28.65
C THR A 192 -25.15 0.41 29.72
N TYR A 193 -24.97 0.93 30.93
CA TYR A 193 -24.43 0.15 32.06
C TYR A 193 -25.41 -0.92 32.57
N THR A 194 -26.70 -0.77 32.28
CA THR A 194 -27.78 -1.63 32.77
C THR A 194 -28.45 -2.45 31.68
N SER A 195 -28.27 -2.10 30.40
CA SER A 195 -28.85 -2.80 29.25
C SER A 195 -27.81 -3.04 28.15
N THR A 196 -27.94 -4.17 27.46
CA THR A 196 -27.19 -4.43 26.23
C THR A 196 -27.66 -3.51 25.10
N GLY A 197 -26.76 -3.22 24.17
CA GLY A 197 -27.11 -2.56 22.93
C GLY A 197 -27.39 -3.56 21.82
N THR A 198 -27.87 -3.07 20.68
CA THR A 198 -28.10 -3.87 19.47
C THR A 198 -27.37 -3.23 18.29
N GLY A 199 -26.59 -4.02 17.58
CA GLY A 199 -25.93 -3.64 16.35
C GLY A 199 -26.52 -4.37 15.14
N ARG A 200 -26.28 -3.82 13.97
CA ARG A 200 -26.55 -4.44 12.67
C ARG A 200 -25.26 -4.62 11.89
N GLU A 201 -25.12 -5.78 11.29
CA GLU A 201 -24.05 -6.13 10.37
C GLU A 201 -24.65 -6.41 8.98
N ILE A 202 -24.14 -5.71 7.97
CA ILE A 202 -24.51 -5.88 6.56
C ILE A 202 -23.29 -6.43 5.83
N ARG A 203 -23.44 -7.59 5.17
CA ARG A 203 -22.40 -8.26 4.38
C ARG A 203 -22.77 -8.20 2.91
N ASN A 204 -22.00 -7.46 2.12
CA ASN A 204 -22.26 -7.22 0.71
C ASN A 204 -21.07 -7.61 -0.15
N CYS A 205 -21.30 -8.46 -1.15
CA CYS A 205 -20.28 -8.80 -2.13
C CYS A 205 -20.23 -7.75 -3.25
N LYS A 206 -19.01 -7.36 -3.67
CA LYS A 206 -18.80 -6.43 -4.79
C LYS A 206 -18.71 -7.12 -6.16
N HIS A 207 -18.70 -8.44 -6.20
CA HIS A 207 -18.60 -9.24 -7.44
C HIS A 207 -19.91 -9.94 -7.80
N CYS A 208 -20.58 -10.59 -6.84
CA CYS A 208 -21.88 -11.23 -7.04
C CYS A 208 -22.99 -10.53 -6.26
N ALA A 209 -24.24 -10.94 -6.49
CA ALA A 209 -25.43 -10.40 -5.82
C ALA A 209 -25.61 -10.84 -4.34
N TYR A 210 -24.57 -11.37 -3.70
CA TYR A 210 -24.66 -11.79 -2.30
C TYR A 210 -24.86 -10.59 -1.36
N HIS A 211 -25.98 -10.61 -0.64
CA HIS A 211 -26.37 -9.63 0.36
C HIS A 211 -26.92 -10.37 1.59
N HIS A 212 -26.41 -10.06 2.77
CA HIS A 212 -26.91 -10.64 4.02
C HIS A 212 -26.89 -9.61 5.15
N GLU A 213 -28.01 -9.49 5.85
CA GLU A 213 -28.18 -8.60 7.00
C GLU A 213 -28.44 -9.44 8.25
N SER A 214 -27.75 -9.11 9.33
CA SER A 214 -27.93 -9.76 10.63
C SER A 214 -27.76 -8.76 11.77
N THR A 215 -28.50 -8.94 12.84
CA THR A 215 -28.29 -8.18 14.08
C THR A 215 -27.33 -8.91 15.02
N TYR A 216 -26.65 -8.17 15.88
CA TYR A 216 -25.78 -8.72 16.92
C TYR A 216 -25.94 -7.92 18.21
N THR A 217 -25.80 -8.59 19.34
CA THR A 217 -25.89 -7.94 20.66
C THR A 217 -24.57 -7.26 21.00
N ILE A 218 -24.64 -6.00 21.44
CA ILE A 218 -23.50 -5.24 21.93
C ILE A 218 -23.47 -5.38 23.46
N PRO A 219 -22.35 -5.86 24.05
CA PRO A 219 -22.23 -5.98 25.51
C PRO A 219 -22.50 -4.65 26.22
N ARG A 220 -23.11 -4.74 27.42
CA ARG A 220 -23.33 -3.59 28.30
C ARG A 220 -22.00 -2.94 28.70
N LEU A 221 -22.03 -1.66 29.05
CA LEU A 221 -20.84 -0.94 29.52
C LEU A 221 -20.43 -1.44 30.91
N GLU A 222 -19.13 -1.65 31.12
CA GLU A 222 -18.56 -2.00 32.42
C GLU A 222 -17.94 -0.77 33.08
N LYS A 223 -18.15 -0.60 34.38
CA LYS A 223 -17.41 0.39 35.18
C LYS A 223 -16.03 -0.19 35.43
N SER A 224 -14.97 0.49 35.00
CA SER A 224 -13.60 0.11 35.35
C SER A 224 -13.42 0.25 36.87
N ASN A 225 -13.49 -0.86 37.61
CA ASN A 225 -12.99 -0.88 38.98
C ASN A 225 -11.47 -0.85 38.89
N ASN A 226 -10.89 0.19 39.46
CA ASN A 226 -9.46 0.35 39.60
C ASN A 226 -8.96 -0.67 40.64
N SER A 227 -8.76 -1.90 40.19
CA SER A 227 -8.22 -3.00 40.97
C SER A 227 -6.87 -3.38 40.35
N ASN A 228 -5.78 -3.03 41.05
CA ASN A 228 -4.43 -3.50 40.75
C ASN A 228 -4.44 -5.00 40.48
N SER A 229 -4.21 -5.38 39.22
CA SER A 229 -3.83 -6.75 38.86
C SER A 229 -2.91 -6.69 37.65
N SER A 230 -1.66 -7.03 37.92
CA SER A 230 -0.59 -7.26 36.98
C SER A 230 -0.93 -8.43 36.07
N SER A 231 -0.98 -8.21 34.75
CA SER A 231 -0.60 -9.20 33.74
C SER A 231 -0.60 -8.60 32.33
N SER A 232 0.57 -8.68 31.70
CA SER A 232 0.82 -8.87 30.27
C SER A 232 -0.18 -8.31 29.26
N ASN A 233 0.18 -7.19 28.59
CA ASN A 233 -0.49 -6.78 27.37
C ASN A 233 0.49 -6.67 26.18
N SER A 234 0.25 -7.54 25.21
CA SER A 234 0.67 -7.45 23.83
C SER A 234 -0.05 -6.27 23.16
N SER A 235 0.69 -5.30 22.64
CA SER A 235 0.14 -4.11 21.99
C SER A 235 -0.03 -4.34 20.49
N GLY A 236 -1.27 -4.56 20.05
CA GLY A 236 -1.70 -4.42 18.66
C GLY A 236 -2.07 -2.96 18.38
N SER A 237 -1.41 -2.32 17.43
CA SER A 237 -1.65 -0.93 17.03
C SER A 237 -2.64 -0.86 15.85
N SER A 238 -3.77 -0.20 16.10
CA SER A 238 -4.72 0.26 15.08
C SER A 238 -4.18 1.50 14.38
N PHE A 239 -4.02 1.46 13.05
CA PHE A 239 -3.74 2.63 12.22
C PHE A 239 -5.00 3.02 11.44
N GLY A 240 -5.54 4.20 11.72
CA GLY A 240 -6.62 4.85 10.96
C GLY A 240 -6.03 5.71 9.83
N GLY A 241 -6.46 5.45 8.59
CA GLY A 241 -6.03 6.19 7.40
C GLY A 241 -7.15 7.08 6.85
N GLY A 242 -6.85 8.36 6.67
CA GLY A 242 -7.68 9.35 5.97
C GLY A 242 -7.55 9.25 4.44
N ARG A 243 -8.55 9.76 3.71
CA ARG A 243 -8.66 9.73 2.25
C ARG A 243 -8.52 11.15 1.70
N SER A 244 -7.84 11.30 0.55
CA SER A 244 -7.90 12.52 -0.27
C SER A 244 -8.02 12.18 -1.75
N SER A 245 -8.94 12.88 -2.41
CA SER A 245 -9.40 12.73 -3.80
C SER A 245 -9.17 14.04 -4.57
N GLY A 246 -8.68 13.99 -5.82
CA GLY A 246 -8.63 15.17 -6.72
C GLY A 246 -8.10 14.85 -8.12
N GLY A 247 -8.79 15.32 -9.16
CA GLY A 247 -8.54 15.05 -10.59
C GLY A 247 -7.68 16.09 -11.32
N GLY A 248 -7.50 15.94 -12.64
CA GLY A 248 -6.62 16.77 -13.48
C GLY A 248 -6.97 16.81 -14.99
N ALA A 249 -6.45 17.80 -15.73
CA ALA A 249 -6.60 18.09 -17.18
C ALA A 249 -5.51 17.47 -18.09
N SER A 250 -5.69 17.50 -19.43
CA SER A 250 -4.91 16.73 -20.42
C SER A 250 -4.37 17.48 -21.62
N GLY A 251 -3.16 17.07 -22.05
CA GLY A 251 -2.63 17.26 -23.41
C GLY A 251 -2.44 15.93 -24.14
N SER A 252 -3.02 15.84 -25.34
CA SER A 252 -2.89 14.74 -26.30
C SER A 252 -1.55 14.79 -27.04
N TRP A 253 -1.18 13.67 -27.64
CA TRP A 253 0.13 13.43 -28.28
C TRP A 253 -0.07 13.39 -29.79
#